data_AF-A0A4P9WNM9-F1
#
_entry.id   AF-A0A4P9WNM9-F1
#
_cell.length_a   1.000
_cell.length_b   1.000
_cell.length_c   1.000
_cell.angle_alpha   90.00
_cell.angle_beta   90.00
_cell.angle_gamma   90.00
#
_symmetry.space_group_name_H-M   'P 1'
#
loop_
_entity.id
_entity.type
_entity.pdbx_description
1 polymer ?
#
loop_
_entity_poly.entity_id
_entity_poly.type
_entity_poly.pdbx_seq_one_letter_code
_entity_poly.pdbx_strand_id
1 'polypeptide(L)' 'FRHPSYTAFFYWGVSLQLMLGNPICTLIFIAALHRFFSKRIEYEEATLEGFFGQHYRDYRKKTGVYIPFF' A
#
# COMPACT_ATOMS: atom_id res chain seq x y z
N PHE A 1 -0.34 -12.15 4.66
CA PHE A 1 0.20 -10.78 4.82
C PHE A 1 1.10 -10.50 3.63
N ARG A 2 0.62 -9.78 2.61
CA ARG A 2 1.38 -9.64 1.35
C ARG A 2 2.51 -8.60 1.42
N HIS A 3 2.38 -7.54 2.21
CA HIS A 3 3.44 -6.53 2.34
C HIS A 3 3.45 -5.83 3.72
N PRO A 4 3.98 -6.48 4.78
CA PRO A 4 4.12 -5.84 6.10
C PRO A 4 5.05 -4.62 6.08
N SER A 5 5.97 -4.54 5.11
CA SER A 5 6.87 -3.39 4.95
C SER A 5 6.14 -2.11 4.55
N TYR A 6 5.06 -2.18 3.77
CA TYR A 6 4.32 -0.99 3.34
C TYR A 6 3.54 -0.36 4.49
N THR A 7 2.96 -1.18 5.37
CA THR A 7 2.31 -0.69 6.58
C THR A 7 3.32 -0.03 7.52
N ALA A 8 4.50 -0.63 7.71
CA ALA A 8 5.56 -0.03 8.52
C ALA A 8 6.06 1.31 7.94
N PHE A 9 6.24 1.38 6.61
CA PHE A 9 6.67 2.60 5.93
C PHE A 9 5.62 3.72 6.01
N PHE A 10 4.33 3.36 5.92
CA PHE A 10 3.23 4.30 6.08
C PHE A 10 3.21 4.90 7.50
N TYR A 11 3.24 4.05 8.54
CA TYR A 11 3.27 4.52 9.92
C TYR A 11 4.53 5.33 10.23
N TRP A 12 5.69 4.93 9.70
CA TRP A 12 6.94 5.67 9.87
C TRP A 12 6.88 7.07 9.23
N GLY A 13 6.42 7.18 7.98
CA GLY A 13 6.27 8.47 7.29
C GLY A 13 5.24 9.40 7.95
N VAL A 14 4.12 8.85 8.44
CA VAL A 14 3.11 9.61 9.19
C VAL A 14 3.68 10.13 10.51
N SER A 15 4.46 9.31 11.21
CA SER A 15 5.07 9.67 12.50
C SER A 15 6.09 10.80 12.35
N LEU A 16 6.89 10.80 11.29
CA LEU A 16 7.83 11.88 10.97
C LEU A 16 7.10 13.21 10.68
N GLN A 17 6.01 13.16 9.92
CA GLN A 17 5.22 14.36 9.61
C GLN A 17 4.49 14.90 10.85
N LEU A 18 4.07 14.00 11.76
CA LEU A 18 3.51 14.35 13.06
C LEU A 18 4.55 15.05 13.96
N MET A 19 5.81 14.59 13.96
CA MET A 19 6.90 15.23 14.70
C MET A 19 7.21 16.64 14.20
N LEU A 20 6.99 16.93 12.91
CA LEU A 20 7.12 18.29 12.35
C LEU A 20 5.99 19.24 12.79
N GLY A 21 4.92 18.75 13.43
CA GLY A 21 3.82 19.58 13.93
C GLY A 21 2.93 20.17 12.83
N ASN A 22 2.96 19.64 11.62
CA ASN A 22 2.17 20.14 10.49
C ASN A 22 1.06 19.14 10.07
N PRO A 23 -0.10 19.16 10.74
CA PRO A 23 -1.16 18.16 10.55
C PRO A 23 -1.78 18.16 9.14
N ILE A 24 -1.76 19.32 8.45
CA ILE A 24 -2.24 19.44 7.07
C ILE A 24 -1.32 18.68 6.12
N CYS A 25 0.00 18.84 6.28
CA CYS A 25 0.98 18.08 5.52
C CYS A 25 0.86 16.58 5.80
N THR A 26 0.56 16.16 7.03
CA THR A 26 0.33 14.74 7.36
C THR A 26 -0.82 14.15 6.57
N LEU A 27 -1.96 14.85 6.47
CA LEU A 27 -3.13 14.36 5.70
C LEU A 27 -2.84 14.27 4.20
N ILE A 28 -2.16 15.26 3.63
CA ILE A 28 -1.76 15.24 2.22
C ILE A 28 -0.77 14.09 1.97
N PHE A 29 0.17 13.87 2.89
CA PHE A 29 1.15 12.81 2.78
C PHE A 29 0.52 11.41 2.89
N ILE A 30 -0.47 11.24 3.78
CA ILE A 30 -1.29 10.03 3.87
C ILE A 30 -1.98 9.75 2.53
N ALA A 31 -2.64 10.76 1.96
CA ALA A 31 -3.35 10.61 0.69
C ALA A 31 -2.39 10.31 -0.48
N ALA A 32 -1.22 10.95 -0.50
CA ALA A 32 -0.19 10.71 -1.51
C ALA A 32 0.42 9.31 -1.40
N LEU A 33 0.78 8.86 -0.18
CA LEU A 33 1.27 7.51 0.06
C LEU A 33 0.22 6.46 -0.29
N HIS A 34 -1.03 6.70 0.07
CA HIS A 34 -2.14 5.81 -0.26
C HIS A 34 -2.25 5.62 -1.78
N ARG A 35 -2.31 6.71 -2.54
CA ARG A 35 -2.38 6.68 -4.00
C ARG A 35 -1.13 6.05 -4.64
N PHE A 36 0.05 6.30 -4.06
CA PHE A 36 1.30 5.71 -4.53
C PHE A 36 1.31 4.19 -4.34
N PHE A 37 0.99 3.70 -3.14
CA PHE A 37 0.96 2.27 -2.84
C PHE A 37 -0.12 1.55 -3.63
N SER A 38 -1.31 2.13 -3.80
CA SER A 38 -2.37 1.56 -4.63
C SER A 38 -1.89 1.33 -6.06
N LYS A 39 -1.31 2.36 -6.70
CA LYS A 39 -0.78 2.25 -8.07
C LYS A 39 0.40 1.27 -8.17
N ARG A 40 1.27 1.24 -7.15
CA ARG A 40 2.41 0.31 -7.09
C ARG A 40 1.95 -1.13 -7.00
N ILE A 41 0.99 -1.41 -6.11
CA ILE A 41 0.45 -2.75 -5.90
C ILE A 41 -0.27 -3.22 -7.15
N GLU A 42 -1.09 -2.38 -7.79
CA GLU A 42 -1.77 -2.74 -9.04
C GLU A 42 -0.78 -3.13 -10.15
N TYR A 43 0.31 -2.38 -10.30
CA TYR A 43 1.37 -2.70 -11.27
C TYR A 43 2.12 -4.00 -10.92
N GLU A 44 2.43 -4.20 -9.64
CA GLU A 44 3.09 -5.41 -9.14
C GLU A 44 2.19 -6.64 -9.34
N GLU A 45 0.90 -6.52 -9.03
CA GLU A 45 -0.11 -7.55 -9.23
C GLU A 45 -0.34 -7.86 -10.71
N ALA A 46 -0.36 -6.86 -11.60
CA ALA A 46 -0.47 -7.08 -13.04
C ALA A 46 0.76 -7.83 -13.61
N THR A 47 1.95 -7.52 -13.11
CA THR A 47 3.19 -8.22 -13.49
C THR A 47 3.19 -9.65 -12.97
N LEU A 48 2.79 -9.85 -11.71
CA LEU A 48 2.67 -11.17 -11.07
C LEU A 48 1.57 -12.03 -11.71
N GLU A 49 0.47 -11.44 -12.15
CA GLU A 49 -0.60 -12.13 -12.88
C GLU A 49 -0.11 -12.59 -14.27
N GLY A 50 0.73 -11.79 -14.93
CA GLY A 50 1.42 -12.20 -16.16
C GLY A 50 2.42 -13.34 -15.96
N PHE A 51 3.14 -13.37 -14.82
CA PHE A 51 4.14 -14.41 -14.52
C PHE A 51 3.55 -15.70 -13.91
N PHE A 52 2.53 -15.59 -13.05
CA PHE A 52 1.97 -16.71 -12.26
C PHE A 52 0.53 -17.09 -12.63
N GLY A 53 -0.14 -16.33 -13.51
CA GLY A 53 -1.43 -16.67 -14.10
C GLY A 53 -2.51 -17.06 -13.06
N GLN A 54 -3.08 -18.25 -13.22
CA GLN A 54 -4.22 -18.76 -12.43
C GLN A 54 -3.90 -18.90 -10.93
N HIS A 55 -2.68 -19.30 -10.57
CA HIS A 55 -2.26 -19.48 -9.18
C HIS A 55 -2.27 -18.16 -8.39
N TYR A 56 -1.93 -17.05 -9.06
CA TYR A 56 -1.95 -15.73 -8.43
C TYR A 56 -3.38 -15.21 -8.21
N ARG A 57 -4.29 -15.50 -9.15
CA ARG A 57 -5.73 -15.17 -9.03
C ARG A 57 -6.39 -15.84 -7.83
N ASP A 58 -6.14 -17.13 -7.61
CA ASP A 58 -6.66 -17.84 -6.43
C ASP A 58 -6.02 -17.36 -5.13
N TYR A 59 -4.73 -17.00 -5.16
CA TYR A 59 -4.06 -16.42 -4.01
C TYR A 59 -4.63 -15.03 -3.69
N ARG A 60 -4.98 -14.20 -4.70
CA ARG A 60 -5.53 -12.83 -4.53
C ARG A 60 -6.91 -12.86 -3.88
N LYS A 61 -7.74 -13.82 -4.25
CA LYS A 61 -9.04 -14.05 -3.60
C LYS A 61 -8.93 -14.43 -2.12
N LYS A 62 -7.85 -15.11 -1.72
CA LYS A 62 -7.64 -15.58 -0.34
C LYS A 62 -6.92 -14.61 0.58
N THR A 63 -6.22 -13.62 0.04
CA THR A 63 -5.42 -12.68 0.85
C THR A 63 -5.73 -11.23 0.50
N GLY A 64 -6.52 -10.58 1.35
CA GLY A 64 -6.77 -9.14 1.28
C GLY A 64 -5.53 -8.32 1.65
N VAL A 65 -5.40 -7.16 1.03
CA VAL A 65 -4.42 -6.14 1.38
C VAL A 65 -5.05 -5.24 2.45
N TYR A 66 -4.41 -5.10 3.61
CA TYR A 66 -4.84 -4.20 4.70
C TYR A 66 -4.46 -2.74 4.42
N ILE A 67 -4.70 -2.27 3.19
CA ILE A 67 -4.69 -0.84 2.89
C ILE A 67 -6.16 -0.43 2.88
N PRO A 68 -6.60 0.46 3.79
CA PRO A 68 -7.99 0.91 3.80
C PRO A 68 -8.27 1.60 2.46
N PHE A 69 -9.42 1.30 1.85
CA PHE A 69 -9.79 1.64 0.46
C PHE A 69 -9.10 0.79 -0.61
N PHE A 70 -9.61 -0.44 -0.75
CA PHE A 70 -9.84 -1.03 -2.07
C PHE A 70 -11.20 -0.53 -2.58
#